data_AF-A0A1I5X087-F1
#
_entry.id   AF-A0A1I5X087-F1
#
_cell.length_a   1.000
_cell.length_b   1.000
_cell.length_c   1.000
_cell.angle_alpha   90.00
_cell.angle_beta   90.00
_cell.angle_gamma   90.00
#
_symmetry.space_group_name_H-M   'P 1'
#
loop_
_entity.id
_entity.type
_entity.pdbx_description
1 polymer ?
#
loop_
_entity_poly.entity_id
_entity_poly.type
_entity_poly.pdbx_seq_one_letter_code
_entity_poly.pdbx_strand_id
1 'polypeptide(L)'
;MRARELKVTPHVAQKRKGSAIDGRTTRHPGYAASQKIRKRIEEGLGWLKTVGGLRKTKLSAQLLLGFSVYNLIRLGSLPGWWRGSHV
;
A
#
# COMPACT_ATOMS: atom_id res chain seq x y z
N MET A 1 -19.51 -15.88 2.26
CA MET A 1 -20.69 -15.72 3.14
C MET A 1 -20.37 -14.99 4.46
N ARG A 2 -19.27 -15.26 5.16
CA ARG A 2 -19.10 -14.85 6.58
C ARG A 2 -19.05 -13.35 6.95
N ALA A 3 -18.47 -12.44 6.16
CA ALA A 3 -18.29 -11.04 6.62
C ALA A 3 -19.56 -10.17 6.53
N ARG A 4 -20.44 -10.48 5.56
CA ARG A 4 -21.66 -9.69 5.31
C ARG A 4 -22.78 -10.02 6.28
N GLU A 5 -22.87 -11.27 6.72
CA GLU A 5 -23.75 -11.71 7.80
C GLU A 5 -23.46 -10.93 9.10
N LEU A 6 -22.20 -10.59 9.33
CA LEU A 6 -21.75 -9.77 10.46
C LEU A 6 -21.92 -8.25 10.25
N LYS A 7 -22.54 -7.82 9.14
CA LYS A 7 -22.65 -6.40 8.73
C LYS A 7 -21.30 -5.66 8.64
N VAL A 8 -20.21 -6.38 8.45
CA VAL A 8 -18.86 -5.81 8.29
C VAL A 8 -18.53 -5.65 6.81
N THR A 9 -17.94 -4.52 6.44
CA THR A 9 -17.41 -4.34 5.08
C THR A 9 -16.12 -5.15 4.93
N PRO A 10 -16.07 -6.17 4.06
CA PRO A 10 -14.88 -6.99 3.91
C PRO A 10 -13.75 -6.18 3.27
N HIS A 11 -12.58 -6.13 3.92
CA HIS A 11 -11.38 -5.56 3.33
C HIS A 11 -10.69 -6.60 2.43
N VAL A 12 -10.97 -6.57 1.14
CA VAL A 12 -10.46 -7.54 0.15
C VAL A 12 -10.05 -6.85 -1.15
N ALA A 13 -8.93 -7.23 -1.75
CA ALA A 13 -8.48 -6.67 -3.03
C ALA A 13 -8.91 -7.52 -4.23
N GLN A 14 -9.43 -6.85 -5.27
CA GLN A 14 -9.75 -7.46 -6.55
C GLN A 14 -8.58 -7.33 -7.54
N LYS A 15 -8.25 -8.41 -8.23
CA LYS A 15 -7.36 -8.41 -9.40
C LYS A 15 -8.15 -7.93 -10.62
N ARG A 16 -7.44 -7.39 -11.63
CA ARG A 16 -8.06 -6.95 -12.90
C ARG A 16 -8.80 -8.08 -13.63
N LYS A 17 -8.34 -9.33 -13.48
CA LYS A 17 -8.98 -10.55 -14.00
C LYS A 17 -8.83 -11.69 -13.00
N GLY A 18 -9.78 -12.62 -12.98
CA GLY A 18 -9.70 -13.87 -12.20
C GLY A 18 -9.98 -13.76 -10.70
N SER A 19 -10.53 -12.64 -10.22
CA SER A 19 -11.02 -12.54 -8.85
C SER A 19 -12.51 -12.88 -8.78
N ALA A 20 -12.87 -13.92 -8.03
CA ALA A 20 -14.25 -14.24 -7.67
C ALA A 20 -14.76 -13.31 -6.54
N ILE A 21 -14.71 -11.99 -6.78
CA ILE A 21 -15.24 -10.98 -5.86
C ILE A 21 -16.48 -10.38 -6.48
N ASP A 22 -17.56 -10.43 -5.71
CA ASP A 22 -18.85 -9.88 -6.07
C ASP A 22 -18.82 -8.33 -6.17
N GLY A 23 -19.41 -7.80 -7.24
CA GLY A 23 -19.45 -6.36 -7.54
C GLY A 23 -20.11 -5.51 -6.45
N ARG A 24 -20.97 -6.10 -5.60
CA ARG A 24 -21.52 -5.41 -4.42
C ARG A 24 -20.43 -4.95 -3.43
N THR A 25 -19.28 -5.62 -3.37
CA THR A 25 -18.14 -5.19 -2.54
C THR A 25 -17.36 -4.04 -3.18
N THR A 26 -17.25 -4.02 -4.52
CA THR A 26 -16.35 -3.11 -5.23
C THR A 26 -17.02 -1.83 -5.74
N ARG A 27 -18.36 -1.80 -5.77
CA ARG A 27 -19.15 -0.67 -6.29
C ARG A 27 -19.01 0.65 -5.52
N HIS A 28 -18.56 0.60 -4.28
CA HIS A 28 -18.59 1.76 -3.38
C HIS A 28 -17.34 2.64 -3.55
N PRO A 29 -17.45 3.99 -3.53
CA PRO A 29 -16.30 4.88 -3.63
C PRO A 29 -15.21 4.60 -2.58
N GLY A 30 -15.61 4.23 -1.37
CA GLY A 30 -14.70 3.85 -0.28
C GLY A 30 -13.81 2.65 -0.63
N TYR A 31 -14.31 1.70 -1.43
CA TYR A 31 -13.52 0.57 -1.91
C TYR A 31 -12.36 1.05 -2.80
N ALA A 32 -12.65 1.92 -3.77
CA ALA A 32 -11.65 2.47 -4.67
C ALA A 32 -10.59 3.28 -3.92
N ALA A 33 -11.00 4.10 -2.93
CA ALA A 33 -10.07 4.84 -2.08
C ALA A 33 -9.19 3.89 -1.25
N SER A 34 -9.78 2.87 -0.64
CA SER A 34 -9.07 1.86 0.14
C SER A 34 -8.01 1.12 -0.69
N GLN A 35 -8.35 0.74 -1.92
CA GLN A 35 -7.40 0.09 -2.85
C GLN A 35 -6.21 0.99 -3.21
N LYS A 36 -6.45 2.29 -3.44
CA LYS A 36 -5.37 3.27 -3.71
C LYS A 36 -4.45 3.44 -2.49
N ILE A 37 -5.02 3.59 -1.30
CA ILE A 37 -4.26 3.75 -0.06
C ILE A 37 -3.43 2.49 0.24
N ARG A 38 -4.05 1.31 0.11
CA ARG A 38 -3.38 0.03 0.28
C ARG A 38 -2.13 -0.08 -0.62
N LYS A 39 -2.26 0.28 -1.91
CA LYS A 39 -1.12 0.28 -2.83
C LYS A 39 0.01 1.22 -2.39
N ARG A 40 -0.31 2.44 -1.97
CA ARG A 40 0.70 3.40 -1.47
C ARG A 40 1.45 2.90 -0.23
N ILE A 41 0.77 2.18 0.65
CA ILE A 41 1.38 1.58 1.86
C ILE A 41 2.24 0.37 1.48
N GLU A 42 1.72 -0.51 0.61
CA GLU A 42 2.43 -1.70 0.13
C GLU A 42 3.73 -1.33 -0.61
N GLU A 43 3.74 -0.25 -1.39
CA GLU A 43 4.93 0.25 -2.08
C GLU A 43 6.04 0.63 -1.09
N GLY A 44 5.74 1.42 -0.06
CA GLY A 44 6.73 1.81 0.95
C GLY A 44 7.24 0.63 1.77
N LEU A 45 6.36 -0.31 2.14
CA LEU A 45 6.75 -1.55 2.82
C LEU A 45 7.60 -2.46 1.92
N GLY A 46 7.30 -2.51 0.62
CA GLY A 46 8.09 -3.23 -0.37
C GLY A 46 9.50 -2.66 -0.45
N TRP A 47 9.60 -1.35 -0.68
CA TRP A 47 10.86 -0.61 -0.74
C TRP A 47 11.72 -0.80 0.50
N LEU A 48 11.11 -0.66 1.67
CA LEU A 48 11.81 -0.76 2.94
C LEU A 48 12.39 -2.18 3.16
N LYS A 49 11.71 -3.22 2.65
CA LYS A 49 12.19 -4.61 2.69
C LYS A 49 13.32 -4.88 1.70
N THR A 50 13.32 -4.25 0.54
CA THR A 50 14.30 -4.52 -0.55
C THR A 50 15.49 -3.59 -0.49
N VAL A 51 15.26 -2.29 -0.33
CA VAL A 51 16.27 -1.21 -0.38
C VAL A 51 16.54 -0.65 1.00
N GLY A 52 15.50 -0.34 1.78
CA GLY A 52 15.64 0.27 3.11
C GLY A 52 16.16 -0.65 4.23
N GLY A 53 16.63 -1.86 3.89
CA GLY A 53 17.39 -2.71 4.81
C GLY A 53 16.59 -3.45 5.88
N LEU A 54 15.24 -3.41 5.87
CA LEU A 54 14.41 -4.02 6.92
C LEU A 54 14.59 -5.55 7.04
N ARG A 55 15.05 -6.23 5.98
CA ARG A 55 15.40 -7.66 6.03
C ARG A 55 16.78 -7.94 6.61
N LYS A 56 17.66 -6.94 6.72
CA LYS A 56 19.08 -7.09 7.04
C LYS A 56 19.43 -6.61 8.46
N THR A 57 18.71 -5.62 8.99
CA THR A 57 19.02 -4.99 10.28
C THR A 57 17.86 -5.08 11.25
N LYS A 58 18.10 -5.54 12.48
CA LYS A 58 17.11 -5.59 13.58
C LYS A 58 17.27 -4.41 14.54
N LEU A 59 17.16 -3.18 14.02
CA LEU A 59 17.14 -1.98 14.85
C LEU A 59 15.69 -1.52 15.06
N SER A 60 15.33 -1.19 16.31
CA SER A 60 13.97 -0.74 16.66
C SER A 60 13.53 0.51 15.89
N ALA A 61 14.48 1.41 15.59
CA ALA A 61 14.22 2.65 14.85
C ALA A 61 14.22 2.49 13.32
N GLN A 62 14.62 1.33 12.77
CA GLN A 62 14.80 1.14 11.32
C GLN A 62 13.51 1.41 10.53
N LEU A 63 12.37 1.01 11.10
CA LEU A 63 11.07 1.21 10.47
C LEU A 63 10.77 2.71 10.32
N LEU A 64 10.95 3.48 11.40
CA LEU A 64 10.69 4.91 11.42
C LEU A 64 11.64 5.66 10.48
N LEU A 65 12.95 5.43 10.61
CA LEU A 65 13.95 6.07 9.75
C LEU A 65 13.75 5.70 8.29
N GLY A 66 13.46 4.44 7.99
CA GLY A 66 13.20 3.96 6.64
C GLY A 66 11.97 4.61 6.00
N PHE A 67 10.87 4.77 6.74
CA PHE A 67 9.71 5.50 6.26
C PHE A 67 9.96 7.01 6.10
N SER A 68 10.75 7.62 6.98
CA SER A 68 11.17 9.02 6.83
C SER A 68 11.94 9.23 5.53
N VAL A 69 12.93 8.37 5.24
CA VAL A 69 13.70 8.43 3.98
C VAL A 69 12.78 8.22 2.78
N TYR A 70 11.90 7.21 2.83
CA TYR A 70 10.94 6.96 1.76
C TYR A 70 10.02 8.17 1.49
N ASN A 71 9.57 8.84 2.55
CA ASN A 71 8.76 10.05 2.42
C ASN A 71 9.55 11.20 1.78
N LEU A 72 10.84 11.40 2.14
CA LEU A 72 11.69 12.41 1.52
C LEU A 72 11.91 12.15 0.03
N ILE A 73 12.18 10.89 -0.36
CA ILE A 73 12.31 10.48 -1.77
C ILE A 73 11.03 10.83 -2.54
N ARG A 74 9.85 10.55 -1.96
CA ARG A 74 8.56 10.89 -2.57
C ARG A 74 8.36 12.40 -2.68
N LEU A 75 8.69 13.17 -1.65
CA LEU A 75 8.57 14.64 -1.70
C LEU A 75 9.45 15.24 -2.81
N GLY A 76 10.65 14.70 -3.01
CA GLY A 76 11.54 15.10 -4.11
C GLY A 76 10.97 14.84 -5.51
N SER A 77 9.94 14.01 -5.65
CA SER A 77 9.26 13.74 -6.93
C SER A 77 8.11 14.71 -7.26
N LEU A 78 7.70 15.55 -6.32
CA LEU A 78 6.64 16.55 -6.54
C LEU A 78 6.93 17.55 -7.67
N PRO A 79 8.17 18.03 -7.87
CA PRO A 79 8.49 18.95 -8.96
C PRO A 79 8.38 18.33 -10.37
N GLY A 80 8.18 17.02 -10.50
CA GLY A 80 7.98 16.34 -11.77
C GLY A 80 9.24 16.02 -12.58
N TRP A 81 10.39 16.63 -12.27
CA TRP A 81 11.67 16.34 -12.93
C TRP A 81 12.33 15.05 -12.43
N TRP A 82 12.02 14.63 -11.20
CA TRP A 82 12.50 13.40 -10.57
C TRP A 82 11.36 12.39 -10.38
N ARG A 83 11.57 11.12 -10.77
CA ARG A 83 10.60 10.02 -10.54
C ARG A 83 11.17 8.99 -9.56
N GLY A 84 11.10 9.31 -8.27
CA GLY A 84 11.49 8.42 -7.17
C GLY A 84 10.53 7.26 -6.88
N SER A 85 9.53 7.00 -7.72
CA SER A 85 8.55 5.91 -7.53
C SER A 85 9.08 4.51 -7.82
N HIS A 86 10.32 4.40 -8.30
CA HIS A 86 10.96 3.14 -8.72
C HIS A 86 12.32 2.86 -8.08
N VAL A 87 12.84 3.78 -7.27
CA VAL A 87 13.94 3.44 -6.36
C VAL A 87 13.44 2.54 -5.27
#